data_AF-A0A7S2EBK1-F1
#
_entry.id   AF-A0A7S2EBK1-F1
#
_cell.length_a   1.000
_cell.length_b   1.000
_cell.length_c   1.000
_cell.angle_alpha   90.00
_cell.angle_beta   90.00
_cell.angle_gamma   90.00
#
_symmetry.space_group_name_H-M   'P 1'
#
loop_
_entity.id
_entity.type
_entity.pdbx_description
1 polymer ?
#
loop_
_entity_poly.entity_id
_entity_poly.type
_entity_poly.pdbx_seq_one_letter_code
_entity_poly.pdbx_strand_id
1 'polypeptide(L)'
;LNLALCDSLTDKTAKSISRGFTKLRVLSFEGIPAISEVGLCDVVRGCRGLIMMNITGCNVTRGALIALIKGIDYVEESRNYFGFLPIKGATDLIETKRKTRVEEIQRHYLHNSAARKIQVRMYGGVRSKEAY
;
A
#
# COMPACT_ATOMS: atom_id res chain seq x y z
N LEU A 1 -8.23 -10.42 -2.01
CA LEU A 1 -9.08 -10.54 -0.80
C LEU A 1 -10.49 -10.19 -1.21
N ASN A 2 -11.43 -11.12 -1.09
CA ASN A 2 -12.84 -10.86 -1.40
C ASN A 2 -13.61 -10.83 -0.08
N LEU A 3 -14.30 -9.71 0.19
CA LEU A 3 -15.11 -9.50 1.39
C LEU A 3 -16.56 -9.13 1.03
N ALA A 4 -16.96 -9.38 -0.22
CA ALA A 4 -18.29 -9.01 -0.70
C ALA A 4 -19.40 -9.58 0.20
N LEU A 5 -20.48 -8.81 0.35
CA LEU A 5 -21.71 -9.17 1.07
C LEU A 5 -21.48 -9.52 2.55
N CYS A 6 -20.39 -9.02 3.13
CA CYS A 6 -20.11 -9.17 4.55
C CYS A 6 -20.65 -7.94 5.31
N ASP A 7 -21.89 -8.03 5.79
CA ASP A 7 -22.66 -6.90 6.33
C ASP A 7 -22.09 -6.30 7.63
N SER A 8 -21.24 -7.04 8.35
CA SER A 8 -20.62 -6.60 9.60
C SER A 8 -19.35 -5.75 9.40
N LEU A 9 -18.89 -5.59 8.15
CA LEU A 9 -17.66 -4.87 7.87
C LEU A 9 -17.88 -3.36 7.83
N THR A 10 -16.90 -2.63 8.33
CA THR A 10 -16.93 -1.16 8.44
C THR A 10 -15.57 -0.57 8.07
N ASP A 11 -15.45 0.75 8.10
CA ASP A 11 -14.15 1.43 7.95
C ASP A 11 -13.09 0.96 8.96
N LYS A 12 -13.48 0.42 10.12
CA LYS A 12 -12.53 -0.22 11.05
C LYS A 12 -11.84 -1.43 10.40
N THR A 13 -12.58 -2.23 9.64
CA THR A 13 -12.04 -3.35 8.85
C THR A 13 -11.10 -2.82 7.77
N ALA A 14 -11.49 -1.78 7.04
CA ALA A 14 -10.66 -1.15 6.03
C ALA A 14 -9.31 -0.65 6.60
N LYS A 15 -9.34 -0.06 7.80
CA LYS A 15 -8.15 0.37 8.55
C LYS A 15 -7.28 -0.78 9.05
N SER A 16 -7.89 -1.89 9.50
CA SER A 16 -7.13 -3.11 9.84
C SER A 16 -6.47 -3.69 8.59
N ILE A 17 -7.17 -3.67 7.44
CA ILE A 17 -6.64 -4.16 6.17
C ILE A 17 -5.44 -3.34 5.72
N SER A 18 -5.55 -2.01 5.79
CA SER A 18 -4.48 -1.10 5.38
C SER A 18 -3.18 -1.31 6.17
N ARG A 19 -3.29 -1.73 7.44
CA ARG A 19 -2.16 -2.02 8.33
C ARG A 19 -1.61 -3.43 8.15
N GLY A 20 -2.47 -4.43 8.00
CA GLY A 20 -2.10 -5.84 7.95
C GLY A 20 -1.71 -6.35 6.57
N PHE A 21 -2.37 -5.87 5.51
CA PHE A 21 -2.23 -6.40 4.14
C PHE A 21 -1.56 -5.41 3.19
N THR A 22 -0.39 -4.89 3.57
CA THR A 22 0.36 -3.88 2.78
C THR A 22 0.77 -4.33 1.38
N LYS A 23 0.73 -5.64 1.09
CA LYS A 23 1.02 -6.26 -0.22
C LYS A 23 -0.23 -6.60 -1.04
N LEU A 24 -1.42 -6.21 -0.58
CA LEU A 24 -2.67 -6.56 -1.25
C LEU A 24 -2.74 -5.95 -2.66
N ARG A 25 -3.15 -6.76 -3.63
CA ARG A 25 -3.28 -6.40 -5.06
C ARG A 25 -4.74 -6.24 -5.50
N VAL A 26 -5.61 -7.10 -4.98
CA VAL A 26 -7.03 -7.18 -5.37
C VAL A 26 -7.89 -7.19 -4.12
N LEU A 27 -8.89 -6.31 -4.06
CA LEU A 27 -9.85 -6.21 -2.96
C LEU A 27 -11.28 -6.07 -3.49
N SER A 28 -12.25 -6.66 -2.80
CA SER A 28 -13.67 -6.38 -3.04
C SER A 28 -14.37 -6.09 -1.72
N PHE A 29 -15.07 -4.97 -1.65
CA PHE A 29 -16.02 -4.57 -0.60
C PHE A 29 -17.46 -4.53 -1.14
N GLU A 30 -17.72 -5.23 -2.23
CA GLU A 30 -19.03 -5.22 -2.88
C GLU A 30 -20.18 -5.52 -1.89
N GLY A 31 -21.23 -4.71 -1.93
CA GLY A 31 -22.42 -4.85 -1.09
C GLY A 31 -22.19 -4.52 0.38
N ILE A 32 -21.21 -3.66 0.72
CA ILE A 32 -20.97 -3.22 2.11
C ILE A 32 -21.22 -1.72 2.25
N PRO A 33 -22.44 -1.30 2.65
CA PRO A 33 -22.80 0.12 2.77
C PRO A 33 -22.02 0.88 3.85
N ALA A 34 -21.52 0.17 4.86
CA ALA A 34 -20.78 0.73 5.98
C ALA A 34 -19.29 1.00 5.66
N ILE A 35 -18.85 0.74 4.43
CA ILE A 35 -17.56 1.21 3.91
C ILE A 35 -17.76 2.58 3.25
N SER A 36 -17.00 3.57 3.72
CA SER A 36 -17.04 4.94 3.23
C SER A 36 -15.75 5.35 2.53
N GLU A 37 -15.75 6.57 1.99
CA GLU A 37 -14.58 7.21 1.38
C GLU A 37 -13.37 7.25 2.33
N VAL A 38 -13.60 7.35 3.64
CA VAL A 38 -12.54 7.34 4.66
C VAL A 38 -11.85 5.98 4.72
N GLY A 39 -12.63 4.88 4.76
CA GLY A 39 -12.09 3.53 4.76
C GLY A 39 -11.32 3.21 3.49
N LEU A 40 -11.81 3.66 2.33
CA LEU A 40 -11.09 3.49 1.06
C LEU A 40 -9.75 4.25 1.03
N CYS A 41 -9.72 5.47 1.56
CA CYS A 41 -8.48 6.24 1.69
C CYS A 41 -7.46 5.52 2.57
N ASP A 42 -7.88 4.95 3.69
CA ASP A 42 -7.00 4.15 4.55
C ASP A 42 -6.42 2.96 3.77
N VAL A 43 -7.27 2.21 3.06
CA VAL A 43 -6.84 1.05 2.25
C VAL A 43 -5.83 1.45 1.19
N VAL A 44 -6.08 2.48 0.39
CA VAL A 44 -5.16 2.91 -0.68
C VAL A 44 -3.83 3.41 -0.11
N ARG A 45 -3.83 4.09 1.03
CA ARG A 45 -2.59 4.56 1.69
C ARG A 45 -1.73 3.41 2.22
N GLY A 46 -2.36 2.38 2.80
CA GLY A 46 -1.66 1.23 3.37
C GLY A 46 -1.29 0.15 2.34
N CYS A 47 -2.19 -0.10 1.39
CA CYS A 47 -2.04 -1.11 0.34
C CYS A 47 -1.51 -0.47 -0.96
N ARG A 48 -0.27 0.03 -0.94
CA ARG A 48 0.32 0.79 -2.07
C ARG A 48 0.50 -0.02 -3.37
N GLY A 49 0.28 -1.32 -3.33
CA GLY A 49 0.31 -2.20 -4.50
C GLY A 49 -1.06 -2.56 -5.03
N LEU A 50 -2.14 -1.95 -4.54
CA LEU A 50 -3.49 -2.30 -4.92
C LEU A 50 -3.74 -1.90 -6.38
N ILE A 51 -4.10 -2.87 -7.22
CA ILE A 51 -4.32 -2.69 -8.66
C ILE A 51 -5.79 -2.83 -9.06
N MET A 52 -6.61 -3.41 -8.19
CA MET A 52 -8.01 -3.68 -8.44
C MET A 52 -8.81 -3.55 -7.14
N MET A 53 -9.90 -2.80 -7.19
CA MET A 53 -10.84 -2.68 -6.09
C MET A 53 -12.28 -2.60 -6.60
N ASN A 54 -13.16 -3.48 -6.13
CA ASN A 54 -14.61 -3.37 -6.35
C ASN A 54 -15.29 -2.81 -5.08
N ILE A 55 -16.09 -1.77 -5.23
CA ILE A 55 -16.82 -1.05 -4.17
C ILE A 55 -18.30 -0.84 -4.54
N THR A 56 -18.83 -1.68 -5.43
CA THR A 56 -20.24 -1.66 -5.81
C THR A 56 -21.12 -1.82 -4.57
N GLY A 57 -22.10 -0.92 -4.36
CA GLY A 57 -22.95 -0.96 -3.17
C GLY A 57 -22.33 -0.41 -1.89
N CYS A 58 -21.12 0.17 -1.93
CA CYS A 58 -20.59 0.99 -0.84
C CYS A 58 -21.12 2.44 -0.90
N ASN A 59 -21.09 3.14 0.23
CA ASN A 59 -21.52 4.55 0.30
C ASN A 59 -20.37 5.49 -0.13
N VAL A 60 -20.03 5.45 -1.42
CA VAL A 60 -18.91 6.19 -2.01
C VAL A 60 -19.35 6.88 -3.28
N THR A 61 -18.99 8.16 -3.43
CA THR A 61 -19.32 8.91 -4.63
C THR A 61 -18.36 8.59 -5.78
N ARG A 62 -18.83 8.71 -7.03
CA ARG A 62 -17.95 8.60 -8.21
C ARG A 62 -16.82 9.65 -8.17
N GLY A 63 -17.12 10.87 -7.70
CA GLY A 63 -16.12 11.92 -7.53
C GLY A 63 -14.98 11.51 -6.59
N ALA A 64 -15.29 10.89 -5.46
CA ALA A 64 -14.28 10.38 -4.54
C ALA A 64 -13.47 9.23 -5.12
N LEU A 65 -14.10 8.29 -5.85
CA LEU A 65 -13.38 7.24 -6.55
C LEU A 65 -12.36 7.81 -7.54
N ILE A 66 -12.77 8.78 -8.37
CA ILE A 66 -11.87 9.45 -9.33
C ILE A 66 -10.74 10.19 -8.60
N ALA A 67 -11.05 10.91 -7.52
CA ALA A 67 -10.03 11.60 -6.73
C ALA A 67 -9.02 10.62 -6.10
N LEU A 68 -9.50 9.47 -5.63
CA LEU A 68 -8.69 8.41 -5.01
C LEU A 68 -7.68 7.81 -6.00
N ILE A 69 -8.11 7.55 -7.24
CA ILE A 69 -7.26 6.92 -8.26
C ILE A 69 -6.41 7.92 -9.07
N LYS A 70 -6.66 9.23 -8.96
CA LYS A 70 -5.90 10.28 -9.67
C LYS A 70 -4.39 10.22 -9.44
N GLY A 71 -3.95 9.73 -8.28
CA GLY A 71 -2.53 9.55 -7.94
C GLY A 71 -1.95 8.18 -8.30
N ILE A 72 -2.73 7.31 -8.94
CA ILE A 72 -2.38 5.92 -9.24
C ILE A 72 -2.36 5.75 -10.76
N ASP A 73 -1.18 5.95 -11.35
CA ASP A 73 -0.92 5.97 -12.80
C ASP A 73 -1.07 4.63 -13.54
N TYR A 74 -1.32 3.52 -12.84
CA TYR A 74 -1.47 2.18 -13.41
C TYR A 74 -2.89 1.62 -13.31
N VAL A 75 -3.87 2.40 -12.83
CA VAL A 75 -5.27 1.97 -12.74
C VAL A 75 -6.22 2.95 -13.44
N GLU A 76 -7.37 2.44 -13.87
CA GLU A 76 -8.49 3.19 -14.44
C GLU A 76 -9.81 2.77 -13.76
N GLU A 77 -10.84 3.61 -13.87
CA GLU A 77 -12.20 3.25 -13.45
C GLU A 77 -12.68 2.02 -14.24
N SER A 78 -13.28 1.06 -13.54
CA SER A 78 -13.86 -0.12 -14.17
C SER A 78 -15.15 0.23 -14.91
N ARG A 79 -15.34 -0.34 -16.10
CA ARG A 79 -16.61 -0.23 -16.85
C ARG A 79 -17.64 -1.29 -16.46
N ASN A 80 -17.24 -2.30 -15.67
CA ASN A 80 -18.06 -3.47 -15.35
C ASN A 80 -18.62 -3.47 -13.93
N TYR A 81 -17.99 -2.73 -13.03
CA TYR A 81 -18.39 -2.62 -11.62
C TYR A 81 -17.95 -1.25 -11.10
N PHE A 82 -18.57 -0.78 -10.01
CA PHE A 82 -18.14 0.48 -9.41
C PHE A 82 -16.83 0.27 -8.64
N GLY A 83 -15.74 0.84 -9.13
CA GLY A 83 -14.39 0.63 -8.61
C GLY A 83 -13.30 0.86 -9.67
N PHE A 84 -12.12 0.30 -9.47
CA PHE A 84 -10.98 0.46 -10.40
C PHE A 84 -10.30 -0.87 -10.74
N LEU A 85 -9.55 -0.87 -11.85
CA LEU A 85 -8.80 -2.00 -12.38
C LEU A 85 -7.51 -1.53 -13.07
N PRO A 86 -6.55 -2.43 -13.35
CA PRO A 86 -5.32 -2.07 -14.04
C PRO A 86 -5.60 -1.56 -15.45
N ILE A 87 -4.92 -0.47 -15.87
CA ILE A 87 -4.97 -0.02 -17.27
C ILE A 87 -4.48 -1.17 -18.17
N LYS A 88 -5.13 -1.36 -19.33
CA LYS A 88 -4.67 -2.36 -20.32
C LYS A 88 -3.19 -2.17 -20.64
N GLY A 89 -2.40 -3.23 -20.50
CA GLY A 89 -0.96 -3.22 -20.75
C GLY A 89 -0.11 -2.63 -19.61
N ALA A 90 -0.69 -2.19 -18.49
CA ALA A 90 0.07 -1.68 -17.34
C ALA A 90 0.82 -2.76 -16.53
N THR A 91 0.80 -4.02 -16.97
CA THR A 91 1.55 -5.13 -16.35
C THR A 91 3.02 -4.79 -16.18
N ASP A 92 3.65 -4.20 -17.19
CA ASP A 92 5.07 -3.83 -17.14
C ASP A 92 5.33 -2.67 -16.19
N LEU A 93 4.42 -1.69 -16.11
CA LEU A 93 4.51 -0.56 -15.18
C LEU A 93 4.39 -1.05 -13.72
N ILE A 94 3.44 -1.93 -13.47
CA ILE A 94 3.22 -2.54 -12.15
C ILE A 94 4.44 -3.39 -11.74
N GLU A 95 4.99 -4.18 -12.66
CA GLU A 95 6.17 -5.01 -12.42
C GLU A 95 7.42 -4.15 -12.20
N THR A 96 7.59 -3.08 -12.98
CA THR A 96 8.71 -2.12 -12.85
C THR A 96 8.66 -1.41 -11.51
N LYS A 97 7.50 -0.87 -11.10
CA LYS A 97 7.32 -0.25 -9.78
C LYS A 97 7.59 -1.21 -8.62
N ARG A 98 7.30 -2.51 -8.82
CA ARG A 98 7.62 -3.56 -7.86
C ARG A 98 9.12 -3.79 -7.78
N LYS A 99 9.81 -3.85 -8.92
CA LYS A 99 11.24 -4.11 -9.03
C LYS A 99 12.07 -2.96 -8.45
N THR A 100 11.78 -1.71 -8.81
CA THR A 100 12.48 -0.53 -8.28
C THR A 100 12.38 -0.45 -6.76
N ARG A 101 11.23 -0.77 -6.17
CA ARG A 101 11.07 -0.81 -4.71
C ARG A 101 11.94 -1.88 -4.04
N VAL A 102 12.08 -3.07 -4.64
CA VAL A 102 12.97 -4.13 -4.13
C VAL A 102 14.44 -3.69 -4.23
N GLU A 103 14.82 -3.07 -5.34
CA GLU A 103 16.18 -2.55 -5.58
C GLU A 103 16.52 -1.37 -4.66
N GLU A 104 15.57 -0.49 -4.33
CA GLU A 104 15.73 0.58 -3.35
C GLU A 104 15.96 0.03 -1.95
N ILE A 105 15.19 -0.98 -1.54
CA ILE A 105 15.38 -1.66 -0.27
C ILE A 105 16.76 -2.32 -0.22
N GLN A 106 17.18 -3.01 -1.28
CA GLN A 106 18.52 -3.60 -1.38
C GLN A 106 19.63 -2.54 -1.33
N ARG A 107 19.49 -1.42 -2.07
CA ARG A 107 20.43 -0.29 -2.01
C ARG A 107 20.53 0.30 -0.60
N HIS A 108 19.39 0.49 0.07
CA HIS A 108 19.35 0.96 1.45
C HIS A 108 20.05 -0.01 2.41
N TYR A 109 19.84 -1.32 2.26
CA TYR A 109 20.55 -2.33 3.04
C TYR A 109 22.06 -2.36 2.75
N LEU A 110 22.50 -2.25 1.50
CA LEU A 110 23.92 -2.20 1.12
C LEU A 110 24.59 -0.93 1.64
N HIS A 111 23.94 0.23 1.54
CA HIS A 111 24.45 1.49 2.07
C HIS A 111 24.57 1.45 3.60
N ASN A 112 23.57 0.91 4.30
CA ASN A 112 23.63 0.70 5.76
C ASN A 112 24.63 -0.40 6.17
N SER A 113 24.85 -1.42 5.34
CA SER A 113 25.87 -2.45 5.55
C SER A 113 27.29 -1.92 5.32
N ALA A 114 27.48 -1.02 4.34
CA ALA A 114 28.72 -0.28 4.15
C ALA A 114 28.96 0.71 5.32
N ALA A 115 27.90 1.35 5.82
CA ALA A 115 27.96 2.25 6.97
C ALA A 115 28.32 1.55 8.30
N ARG A 116 27.96 0.27 8.48
CA ARG A 116 28.40 -0.52 9.66
C ARG A 116 29.91 -0.64 9.79
N LYS A 117 30.67 -0.66 8.69
CA LYS A 117 32.14 -0.73 8.74
C LYS A 117 32.79 0.58 9.21
N ILE A 118 32.08 1.71 9.13
CA ILE A 118 32.55 3.02 9.59
C ILE A 118 32.09 3.30 11.04
N GLN A 119 30.88 2.86 11.42
CA GLN A 119 30.34 3.15 12.75
C GLN A 119 30.96 2.32 13.89
N VAL A 120 31.51 1.14 13.61
CA VAL A 120 32.29 0.35 14.60
C VAL A 120 33.64 1.02 14.93
N ARG A 121 34.19 1.82 14.02
CA ARG A 121 35.42 2.59 14.26
C ARG A 121 35.17 3.90 15.00
N MET A 122 33.98 4.50 14.88
CA MET A 122 33.61 5.75 15.58
C MET A 122 33.02 5.54 16.98
N TYR A 123 32.34 4.42 17.27
CA TYR A 123 31.79 4.14 18.62
C TYR A 123 32.54 3.05 19.42
N GLY A 124 33.62 2.47 18.88
CA GLY A 124 34.39 1.39 19.53
C GLY A 124 35.73 1.81 20.15
N GLY A 125 36.04 3.10 20.20
CA GLY A 125 37.40 3.60 20.44
C GLY A 125 37.57 4.55 21.62
N VAL A 126 36.86 4.40 22.75
CA VAL A 126 37.30 4.95 24.05
C VAL A 126 36.92 3.98 25.16
N ARG A 127 37.79 3.01 25.45
CA ARG A 127 37.84 2.34 26.76
C ARG A 127 38.99 2.93 27.56
N SER A 128 38.60 3.72 28.55
CA SER A 128 39.23 4.00 29.85
C SER A 128 40.62 3.38 30.15
N LYS A 129 41.59 4.26 30.39
CA LYS A 129 42.72 4.17 31.34
C LYS A 129 43.06 5.65 31.65
N GLU A 130 43.16 6.19 32.86
CA GLU A 130 43.41 5.71 34.22
C GLU A 130 42.72 6.65 35.24
N ALA A 131 42.23 6.10 36.35
CA ALA A 131 41.99 6.84 37.58
C ALA A 131 42.63 6.03 38.72
N TYR A 132 43.68 6.62 39.31
CA TYR A 132 44.46 6.24 40.50
C TYR A 132 45.23 4.92 40.50
#